data_AF-A0A920Q235-F1
#
_entry.id   AF-A0A920Q235-F1
#
_cell.length_a   1.000
_cell.length_b   1.000
_cell.length_c   1.000
_cell.angle_alpha   90.00
_cell.angle_beta   90.00
_cell.angle_gamma   90.00
#
_symmetry.space_group_name_H-M   'P 1'
#
loop_
_entity.id
_entity.type
_entity.pdbx_description
1 polymer ?
#
loop_
_entity_poly.entity_id
_entity_poly.type
_entity_poly.pdbx_seq_one_letter_code
_entity_poly.pdbx_strand_id
1 'polypeptide(L)'
;MQRAMVLPGPADDELAAVVHSMMDDHWVPEGYAAPNSLVYPWQWFWDSCFHVLVWLALGDVDRSQRELAVALTPQVSSGFVPHMHYVRQPGFHEDLWGRRNGSSITQPPMYGHAVAELARAGYPPDDDVGDRAAAGLWFLLRGRRRIRQASSGSAIHGRPEPMTRPDGTTTAPGASR
;
A
#
# COMPACT_ATOMS: atom_id res chain seq x y z
N MET A 1 -4.86 44.19 -4.21
CA MET A 1 -4.16 43.05 -4.86
C MET A 1 -2.85 42.81 -4.14
N GLN A 2 -2.79 41.87 -3.20
CA GLN A 2 -1.53 41.43 -2.60
C GLN A 2 -0.90 40.41 -3.55
N ARG A 3 0.25 40.76 -4.15
CA ARG A 3 1.14 39.79 -4.77
C ARG A 3 1.67 38.90 -3.65
N ALA A 4 1.34 37.61 -3.67
CA ALA A 4 2.00 36.63 -2.82
C ALA A 4 3.49 36.68 -3.16
N MET A 5 4.31 36.97 -2.14
CA MET A 5 5.76 36.87 -2.24
C MET A 5 6.10 35.38 -2.24
N VAL A 6 6.05 34.76 -3.43
CA VAL A 6 6.58 33.42 -3.65
C VAL A 6 8.09 33.55 -3.47
N LEU A 7 8.59 33.15 -2.31
CA LEU A 7 10.03 32.95 -2.12
C LEU A 7 10.46 31.93 -3.20
N PRO A 8 11.51 32.20 -3.98
CA PRO A 8 11.97 31.21 -4.95
C PRO A 8 12.37 29.95 -4.17
N GLY A 9 11.77 28.82 -4.57
CA GLY A 9 12.25 27.52 -4.12
C GLY A 9 13.71 27.32 -4.55
N PRO A 10 14.39 26.30 -4.00
CA PRO A 10 15.70 25.91 -4.50
C PRO A 10 15.66 25.74 -6.03
N ALA A 11 16.77 26.04 -6.71
CA ALA A 11 16.89 25.71 -8.12
C ALA A 11 16.67 24.20 -8.31
N ASP A 12 16.08 23.78 -9.44
CA ASP A 12 15.68 22.38 -9.65
C ASP A 12 16.84 21.39 -9.42
N ASP A 13 18.06 21.75 -9.81
CA ASP A 13 19.26 20.92 -9.61
C ASP A 13 19.67 20.83 -8.12
N GLU A 14 19.52 21.92 -7.36
CA GLU A 14 19.80 21.95 -5.92
C GLU A 14 18.75 21.10 -5.18
N LEU A 15 17.48 21.20 -5.57
CA LEU A 15 16.43 20.35 -5.03
C LEU A 15 16.68 18.87 -5.33
N ALA A 16 17.05 18.54 -6.58
CA ALA A 16 17.37 17.18 -6.98
C ALA A 16 18.53 16.59 -6.15
N ALA A 17 19.59 17.37 -5.91
CA ALA A 17 20.71 16.95 -5.07
C ALA A 17 20.30 16.68 -3.61
N VAL A 18 19.48 17.56 -3.02
CA VAL A 18 18.96 17.38 -1.65
C VAL A 18 18.09 16.14 -1.56
N VAL A 19 17.17 15.94 -2.52
CA VAL A 19 16.28 14.76 -2.54
C VAL A 19 17.09 13.49 -2.75
N HIS A 20 18.10 13.50 -3.62
CA HIS A 20 18.98 12.33 -3.82
C HIS A 20 19.70 11.95 -2.53
N SER A 21 20.30 12.91 -1.84
CA SER A 21 20.96 12.66 -0.54
C SER A 21 19.98 12.12 0.50
N MET A 22 18.77 12.68 0.58
CA MET A 22 17.74 12.20 1.51
C MET A 22 17.32 10.76 1.18
N MET A 23 17.12 10.45 -0.09
CA MET A 23 16.72 9.11 -0.53
C MET A 23 17.86 8.10 -0.32
N ASP A 24 19.13 8.51 -0.49
CA ASP A 24 20.31 7.71 -0.17
C ASP A 24 20.39 7.37 1.32
N ASP A 25 20.19 8.35 2.20
CA ASP A 25 20.21 8.15 3.65
C ASP A 25 19.11 7.19 4.13
N HIS A 26 18.03 7.07 3.36
CA HIS A 26 16.89 6.21 3.65
C HIS A 26 16.97 4.84 2.97
N TRP A 27 17.91 4.66 2.04
CA TRP A 27 18.09 3.41 1.29
C TRP A 27 18.69 2.32 2.17
N VAL A 28 18.13 1.11 2.10
CA VAL A 28 18.60 -0.04 2.89
C VAL A 28 19.05 -1.20 1.98
N PRO A 29 19.97 -2.07 2.44
CA PRO A 29 20.55 -3.14 1.61
C PRO A 29 19.53 -4.10 0.99
N GLU A 30 18.36 -4.26 1.63
CA GLU A 30 17.27 -5.11 1.15
C GLU A 30 16.54 -4.53 -0.07
N GLY A 31 16.90 -3.33 -0.52
CA GLY A 31 16.48 -2.80 -1.80
C GLY A 31 15.24 -1.93 -1.75
N TYR A 32 15.06 -1.13 -0.70
CA TYR A 32 14.00 -0.14 -0.59
C TYR A 32 14.47 1.11 0.17
N ALA A 33 13.76 2.23 0.00
CA ALA A 33 13.91 3.39 0.87
C ALA A 33 12.89 3.33 2.01
N ALA A 34 13.35 3.38 3.26
CA ALA A 34 12.45 3.45 4.41
C ALA A 34 11.82 4.86 4.46
N PRO A 35 10.49 5.02 4.63
CA PRO A 35 9.89 6.36 4.73
C PRO A 35 10.47 7.20 5.87
N ASN A 36 10.86 6.54 6.96
CA ASN A 36 11.64 7.13 8.03
C ASN A 36 12.48 6.03 8.70
N SER A 37 13.80 6.20 8.72
CA SER A 37 14.74 5.19 9.22
C SER A 37 14.54 4.81 10.69
N LEU A 38 13.88 5.65 11.49
CA LEU A 38 13.60 5.41 12.92
C LEU A 38 12.17 4.94 13.17
N VAL A 39 11.18 5.71 12.70
CA VAL A 39 9.76 5.52 13.04
C VAL A 39 9.05 4.58 12.07
N TYR A 40 9.44 4.59 10.80
CA TYR A 40 8.84 3.76 9.75
C TYR A 40 9.91 2.97 9.02
N PRO A 41 10.59 2.05 9.74
CA PRO A 41 11.85 1.52 9.26
C PRO A 41 11.63 0.40 8.22
N TRP A 42 10.42 -0.14 8.11
CA TRP A 42 10.01 -1.20 7.19
C TRP A 42 9.69 -0.66 5.80
N GLN A 43 9.56 -1.56 4.83
CA GLN A 43 9.09 -1.17 3.51
C GLN A 43 7.56 -1.02 3.53
N TRP A 44 7.08 0.20 3.27
CA TRP A 44 5.65 0.50 3.16
C TRP A 44 5.25 0.56 1.69
N PHE A 45 4.14 -0.10 1.36
CA PHE A 45 3.85 -0.46 0.00
C PHE A 45 3.59 0.74 -0.91
N TRP A 46 2.68 1.63 -0.53
CA TRP A 46 2.39 2.82 -1.34
C TRP A 46 3.52 3.86 -1.28
N ASP A 47 4.29 3.95 -0.19
CA ASP A 47 5.45 4.83 -0.06
C ASP A 47 6.52 4.40 -1.05
N SER A 48 6.84 3.09 -1.10
CA SER A 48 7.76 2.55 -2.11
C SER A 48 7.29 2.81 -3.53
N CYS A 49 5.98 2.80 -3.80
CA CYS A 49 5.49 3.18 -5.14
C CYS A 49 5.82 4.64 -5.50
N PHE A 50 5.82 5.56 -4.52
CA PHE A 50 6.26 6.93 -4.73
C PHE A 50 7.78 7.05 -4.80
N HIS A 51 8.52 6.29 -3.99
CA HIS A 51 9.98 6.23 -4.06
C HIS A 51 10.47 5.76 -5.42
N VAL A 52 9.80 4.79 -6.04
CA VAL A 52 10.06 4.35 -7.42
C VAL A 52 10.03 5.55 -8.39
N LEU A 53 9.03 6.42 -8.27
CA LEU A 53 8.90 7.62 -9.11
C LEU A 53 9.97 8.66 -8.79
N VAL A 54 10.34 8.82 -7.51
CA VAL A 54 11.42 9.72 -7.09
C VAL A 54 12.76 9.26 -7.64
N TRP A 55 13.11 7.98 -7.48
CA TRP A 55 14.33 7.41 -8.05
C TRP A 55 14.39 7.55 -9.57
N LEU A 56 13.26 7.30 -10.25
CA LEU A 56 13.15 7.49 -11.69
C LEU A 56 13.39 8.95 -12.09
N ALA A 57 12.83 9.91 -11.35
CA ALA A 57 13.02 11.34 -11.61
C ALA A 57 14.46 11.81 -11.33
N LEU A 58 15.15 11.17 -10.39
CA LEU A 58 16.58 11.39 -10.10
C LEU A 58 17.52 10.68 -11.09
N GLY A 59 16.99 9.86 -12.00
CA GLY A 59 17.77 9.11 -12.97
C GLY A 59 18.37 7.79 -12.46
N ASP A 60 18.10 7.39 -11.21
CA ASP A 60 18.52 6.10 -10.66
C ASP A 60 17.47 5.01 -10.96
N VAL A 61 17.50 4.56 -12.21
CA VAL A 61 16.57 3.53 -12.73
C VAL A 61 16.75 2.21 -11.99
N ASP A 62 17.98 1.85 -11.61
CA ASP A 62 18.28 0.58 -10.96
C ASP A 62 17.61 0.49 -9.59
N ARG A 63 17.69 1.56 -8.77
CA ARG A 63 16.97 1.61 -7.49
C ARG A 63 15.46 1.70 -7.68
N SER A 64 15.01 2.44 -8.69
CA SER A 64 13.59 2.52 -9.05
C SER A 64 13.01 1.13 -9.33
N GLN A 65 13.66 0.33 -10.20
CA GLN A 65 13.21 -1.03 -10.51
C GLN A 65 13.32 -1.96 -9.30
N ARG A 66 14.44 -1.90 -8.55
CA ARG A 66 14.66 -2.75 -7.37
C ARG A 66 13.61 -2.50 -6.29
N GLU A 67 13.29 -1.25 -6.00
CA GLU A 67 12.30 -0.91 -4.98
C GLU A 67 10.91 -1.47 -5.31
N LEU A 68 10.50 -1.35 -6.57
CA LEU A 68 9.24 -1.94 -7.05
C LEU A 68 9.25 -3.47 -6.95
N ALA A 69 10.34 -4.11 -7.39
CA ALA A 69 10.47 -5.55 -7.36
C ALA A 69 10.36 -6.08 -5.93
N VAL A 70 11.12 -5.50 -4.99
CA VAL A 70 11.11 -5.89 -3.57
C VAL A 70 9.73 -5.65 -2.94
N ALA A 71 9.06 -4.55 -3.28
CA ALA A 71 7.72 -4.23 -2.78
C ALA A 71 6.66 -5.28 -3.15
N LEU A 72 6.84 -6.00 -4.26
CA LEU A 72 5.93 -7.04 -4.73
C LEU A 72 6.33 -8.47 -4.32
N THR A 73 7.49 -8.67 -3.70
CA THR A 73 7.92 -9.99 -3.22
C THR A 73 6.99 -10.63 -2.18
N PRO A 74 6.35 -9.91 -1.23
CA PRO A 74 5.49 -10.54 -0.22
C PRO A 74 4.06 -10.80 -0.73
N GLN A 75 3.81 -10.58 -2.03
CA GLN A 75 2.56 -10.95 -2.68
C GLN A 75 2.31 -12.46 -2.56
N VAL A 76 1.06 -12.83 -2.29
CA VAL A 76 0.63 -14.23 -2.25
C VAL A 76 -0.14 -14.61 -3.52
N SER A 77 -0.34 -15.91 -3.75
CA SER A 77 -0.96 -16.48 -4.96
C SER A 77 -2.36 -15.93 -5.30
N SER A 78 -3.08 -15.36 -4.32
CA SER A 78 -4.36 -14.70 -4.58
C SER A 78 -4.23 -13.33 -5.27
N GLY A 79 -3.01 -12.79 -5.37
CA GLY A 79 -2.70 -11.42 -5.79
C GLY A 79 -2.67 -10.41 -4.64
N PHE A 80 -3.04 -10.79 -3.41
CA PHE A 80 -2.96 -9.88 -2.26
C PHE A 80 -1.50 -9.43 -2.01
N VAL A 81 -1.28 -8.12 -1.95
CA VAL A 81 0.00 -7.50 -1.57
C VAL A 81 -0.18 -6.80 -0.22
N PRO A 82 0.63 -7.10 0.80
CA PRO A 82 0.54 -6.45 2.11
C PRO A 82 0.98 -4.99 2.03
N HIS A 83 0.43 -4.14 2.91
CA HIS A 83 0.83 -2.74 2.99
C HIS A 83 2.21 -2.52 3.63
N MET A 84 2.72 -3.51 4.36
CA MET A 84 4.06 -3.49 4.96
C MET A 84 4.76 -4.80 4.64
N HIS A 85 6.04 -4.71 4.29
CA HIS A 85 6.93 -5.84 4.06
C HIS A 85 8.06 -5.82 5.10
N TYR A 86 8.14 -6.89 5.90
CA TYR A 86 9.15 -7.07 6.95
C TYR A 86 10.41 -7.78 6.43
N VAL A 87 10.92 -7.36 5.27
CA VAL A 87 12.04 -8.04 4.57
C VAL A 87 13.29 -8.22 5.44
N ARG A 88 13.59 -7.23 6.30
CA ARG A 88 14.78 -7.24 7.16
C ARG A 88 14.66 -8.16 8.37
N GLN A 89 13.43 -8.36 8.86
CA GLN A 89 13.13 -9.24 9.99
C GLN A 89 11.81 -9.97 9.76
N PRO A 90 11.81 -11.02 8.91
CA PRO A 90 10.64 -11.85 8.72
C PRO A 90 10.17 -12.44 10.05
N GLY A 91 8.87 -12.34 10.33
CA GLY A 91 8.27 -12.84 11.56
C GLY A 91 8.17 -11.83 12.70
N PHE A 92 8.77 -10.63 12.58
CA PHE A 92 8.79 -9.63 13.66
C PHE A 92 7.40 -9.27 14.23
N HIS A 93 6.38 -9.26 13.37
CA HIS A 93 4.99 -9.02 13.75
C HIS A 93 4.05 -10.15 13.29
N GLU A 94 4.55 -11.39 13.26
CA GLU A 94 3.75 -12.55 12.87
C GLU A 94 2.54 -12.75 13.78
N ASP A 95 2.69 -12.56 15.10
CA ASP A 95 1.58 -12.68 16.07
C ASP A 95 0.47 -11.63 15.81
N LEU A 96 0.83 -10.45 15.32
CA LEU A 96 -0.11 -9.38 15.01
C LEU A 96 -0.83 -9.62 13.67
N TRP A 97 -0.08 -10.04 12.65
CA TRP A 97 -0.59 -10.12 11.27
C TRP A 97 -1.06 -11.51 10.88
N GLY A 98 -0.72 -12.55 11.64
CA GLY A 98 -0.88 -13.96 11.23
C GLY A 98 -0.08 -14.30 9.98
N ARG A 99 0.99 -13.52 9.68
CA ARG A 99 1.77 -13.59 8.44
C ARG A 99 3.23 -13.25 8.72
N ARG A 100 4.14 -14.06 8.19
CA ARG A 100 5.59 -13.91 8.41
C ARG A 100 6.23 -12.75 7.65
N ASN A 101 5.93 -12.62 6.35
CA ASN A 101 6.68 -11.72 5.45
C ASN A 101 5.97 -10.38 5.18
N GLY A 102 4.94 -10.04 5.95
CA GLY A 102 4.20 -8.81 5.71
C GLY A 102 2.90 -8.77 6.47
N SER A 103 2.26 -7.61 6.46
CA SER A 103 0.99 -7.38 7.13
C SER A 103 -0.19 -8.11 6.48
N SER A 104 -1.37 -8.08 7.12
CA SER A 104 -2.60 -8.72 6.63
C SER A 104 -3.61 -7.75 5.99
N ILE A 105 -3.29 -6.46 5.95
CA ILE A 105 -4.06 -5.44 5.23
C ILE A 105 -3.23 -4.85 4.08
N THR A 106 -3.90 -4.29 3.07
CA THR A 106 -3.28 -3.73 1.86
C THR A 106 -3.46 -2.20 1.78
N GLN A 107 -2.83 -1.58 0.80
CA GLN A 107 -2.88 -0.14 0.51
C GLN A 107 -3.32 0.12 -0.93
N PRO A 108 -3.65 1.38 -1.30
CA PRO A 108 -3.98 1.74 -2.67
C PRO A 108 -2.93 1.23 -3.68
N PRO A 109 -3.35 0.69 -4.84
CA PRO A 109 -2.46 0.01 -5.77
C PRO A 109 -1.66 0.96 -6.65
N MET A 110 -0.83 1.81 -6.04
CA MET A 110 0.00 2.79 -6.75
C MET A 110 1.08 2.14 -7.61
N TYR A 111 1.39 0.85 -7.40
CA TYR A 111 2.29 0.08 -8.25
C TYR A 111 1.84 0.03 -9.71
N GLY A 112 0.53 0.08 -10.00
CA GLY A 112 0.05 0.14 -11.38
C GLY A 112 0.46 1.45 -12.07
N HIS A 113 0.51 2.55 -11.31
CA HIS A 113 1.03 3.82 -11.82
C HIS A 113 2.55 3.79 -11.93
N ALA A 114 3.25 3.26 -10.92
CA ALA A 114 4.70 3.14 -10.93
C ALA A 114 5.21 2.32 -12.13
N VAL A 115 4.60 1.16 -12.41
CA VAL A 115 4.87 0.33 -13.60
C VAL A 115 4.64 1.14 -14.90
N ALA A 116 3.54 1.89 -14.96
CA ALA A 116 3.21 2.68 -16.16
C ALA A 116 4.22 3.82 -16.40
N GLU A 117 4.69 4.49 -15.35
CA GLU A 117 5.70 5.56 -15.47
C GLU A 117 7.07 4.99 -15.85
N LEU A 118 7.50 3.89 -15.22
CA LEU A 118 8.70 3.16 -15.60
C LEU A 118 8.69 2.77 -17.09
N ALA A 119 7.58 2.18 -17.55
CA ALA A 119 7.43 1.81 -18.95
C ALA A 119 7.41 3.04 -19.90
N ARG A 120 6.74 4.14 -19.51
CA ARG A 120 6.73 5.40 -20.29
C ARG A 120 8.11 6.03 -20.41
N ALA A 121 8.94 5.91 -19.37
CA ALA A 121 10.32 6.37 -19.37
C ALA A 121 11.27 5.47 -20.17
N GLY A 122 10.79 4.35 -20.73
CA GLY A 122 11.61 3.41 -21.51
C GLY A 122 12.26 2.31 -20.68
N TYR A 123 11.86 2.16 -19.41
CA TYR A 123 12.40 1.19 -18.47
C TYR A 123 11.28 0.28 -17.94
N PRO A 124 10.60 -0.51 -18.79
CA PRO A 124 9.57 -1.42 -18.31
C PRO A 124 10.17 -2.36 -17.24
N PRO A 125 9.43 -2.65 -16.16
CA PRO A 125 9.82 -3.69 -15.23
C PRO A 125 9.93 -5.06 -15.93
N ASP A 126 10.65 -6.00 -15.32
CA ASP A 126 10.68 -7.37 -15.79
C ASP A 126 9.28 -8.04 -15.76
N ASP A 127 9.16 -9.15 -16.50
CA ASP A 127 7.89 -9.85 -16.69
C ASP A 127 7.28 -10.34 -15.36
N ASP A 128 8.09 -10.80 -14.38
CA ASP A 128 7.58 -11.27 -13.08
C ASP A 128 7.00 -10.10 -12.27
N VAL A 129 7.69 -8.96 -12.24
CA VAL A 129 7.22 -7.73 -11.60
C VAL A 129 5.93 -7.24 -12.27
N GLY A 130 5.89 -7.26 -13.61
CA GLY A 130 4.70 -6.93 -14.39
C GLY A 130 3.51 -7.83 -14.08
N ASP A 131 3.71 -9.15 -14.04
CA ASP A 131 2.69 -10.15 -13.74
C ASP A 131 2.16 -10.02 -12.31
N ARG A 132 3.05 -9.81 -11.33
CA ARG A 132 2.68 -9.54 -9.93
C ARG A 132 1.85 -8.28 -9.79
N ALA A 133 2.26 -7.19 -10.45
CA ALA A 133 1.49 -5.95 -10.47
C ALA A 133 0.09 -6.17 -11.07
N ALA A 134 -0.02 -6.87 -12.21
CA ALA A 134 -1.30 -7.20 -12.81
C ALA A 134 -2.18 -8.05 -11.88
N ALA A 135 -1.62 -9.10 -11.27
CA ALA A 135 -2.31 -9.97 -10.32
C ALA A 135 -2.84 -9.19 -9.10
N GLY A 136 -2.06 -8.24 -8.58
CA GLY A 136 -2.45 -7.37 -7.49
C GLY A 136 -3.63 -6.47 -7.84
N LEU A 137 -3.61 -5.88 -9.03
CA LEU A 137 -4.69 -5.03 -9.48
C LEU A 137 -5.99 -5.85 -9.64
N TRP A 138 -5.87 -7.06 -10.19
CA TRP A 138 -6.99 -7.98 -10.32
C TRP A 138 -7.53 -8.46 -8.98
N PHE A 139 -6.69 -8.69 -7.97
CA PHE A 139 -7.13 -9.01 -6.61
C PHE A 139 -8.10 -7.95 -6.08
N LEU A 140 -7.73 -6.67 -6.21
CA LEU A 140 -8.55 -5.54 -5.75
C LEU A 140 -9.84 -5.38 -6.57
N LEU A 141 -9.76 -5.47 -7.89
CA LEU A 141 -10.93 -5.33 -8.78
C LEU A 141 -11.95 -6.46 -8.59
N ARG A 142 -11.48 -7.70 -8.42
CA ARG A 142 -12.33 -8.87 -8.13
C ARG A 142 -12.93 -8.77 -6.72
N GLY A 143 -12.22 -8.18 -5.76
CA GLY A 143 -12.74 -7.91 -4.41
C GLY A 143 -13.87 -6.87 -4.42
N ARG A 144 -13.70 -5.74 -5.11
CA ARG A 144 -14.74 -4.70 -5.23
C ARG A 144 -16.02 -5.20 -5.90
N ARG A 145 -15.91 -6.04 -6.94
CA ARG A 145 -17.08 -6.65 -7.60
C ARG A 145 -17.89 -7.52 -6.64
N ARG A 146 -17.23 -8.28 -5.75
CA ARG A 146 -17.89 -9.14 -4.75
C ARG A 146 -18.63 -8.34 -3.68
N ILE A 147 -18.06 -7.24 -3.17
CA ILE A 147 -18.74 -6.39 -2.17
C ILE A 147 -20.01 -5.79 -2.78
N ARG A 148 -19.94 -5.29 -4.02
CA ARG A 148 -21.11 -4.72 -4.72
C ARG A 148 -22.17 -5.77 -5.03
N GLN A 149 -21.78 -7.01 -5.38
CA GLN A 149 -22.74 -8.11 -5.59
C GLN A 149 -23.39 -8.57 -4.28
N ALA A 150 -22.64 -8.64 -3.18
CA ALA A 150 -23.19 -8.93 -1.85
C ALA A 150 -24.16 -7.84 -1.35
N SER A 151 -23.92 -6.57 -1.69
CA SER A 151 -24.86 -5.47 -1.43
C SER A 151 -26.02 -5.37 -2.44
N SER A 152 -25.98 -6.12 -3.53
CA SER A 152 -27.07 -6.23 -4.52
C SER A 152 -27.87 -7.52 -4.38
N GLY A 153 -27.56 -8.37 -3.39
CA GLY A 153 -28.09 -9.72 -3.27
C GLY A 153 -27.98 -10.25 -1.84
N SER A 154 -28.53 -9.52 -0.87
CA SER A 154 -29.14 -10.04 0.35
C SER A 154 -29.54 -8.85 1.22
N ALA A 155 -30.83 -8.59 1.35
CA ALA A 155 -31.32 -7.83 2.49
C ALA A 155 -31.01 -8.68 3.72
N ILE A 156 -29.92 -8.34 4.42
CA ILE A 156 -29.64 -8.81 5.77
C ILE A 156 -30.76 -8.25 6.65
N HIS A 157 -31.87 -8.98 6.75
CA HIS A 157 -32.84 -8.81 7.83
C HIS A 157 -32.12 -9.26 9.11
N GLY A 158 -31.48 -8.32 9.79
CA GLY A 158 -30.98 -8.54 11.14
C GLY A 158 -32.17 -8.98 12.00
N ARG A 159 -32.10 -10.18 12.58
CA ARG A 159 -33.02 -10.53 13.66
C ARG A 159 -32.74 -9.56 14.81
N PRO A 160 -33.76 -8.90 15.37
CA PRO A 160 -33.56 -8.05 16.54
C PRO A 160 -33.11 -8.92 17.72
N GLU A 161 -31.96 -8.56 18.31
CA GLU A 161 -31.50 -9.13 19.58
C GLU A 161 -32.42 -8.66 20.72
N PRO A 162 -32.76 -9.54 21.68
CA PRO A 162 -33.63 -9.17 22.79
C PRO A 162 -32.92 -8.19 23.72
N MET A 163 -33.55 -7.03 23.95
CA MET A 163 -33.06 -6.02 24.87
C MET A 163 -33.52 -6.35 26.29
N THR A 164 -32.58 -6.60 27.20
CA THR A 164 -32.87 -6.86 28.62
C THR A 164 -32.85 -5.53 29.37
N ARG A 165 -33.93 -5.23 30.09
CA ARG A 165 -34.05 -4.01 30.89
C ARG A 165 -33.31 -4.15 32.22
N PRO A 166 -32.91 -3.04 32.87
CA PRO A 166 -32.18 -3.06 34.14
C PRO A 166 -32.95 -3.68 35.32
N ASP A 167 -34.25 -3.99 35.15
CA ASP A 167 -35.08 -4.73 36.11
C ASP A 167 -35.06 -6.26 35.90
N GLY A 168 -34.27 -6.75 34.94
CA GLY A 168 -34.11 -8.18 34.67
C GLY A 168 -35.19 -8.80 33.77
N THR A 169 -36.11 -8.00 33.21
CA THR A 169 -37.11 -8.52 32.26
C THR A 169 -36.60 -8.50 30.81
N THR A 170 -36.76 -9.62 30.11
CA THR A 170 -36.43 -9.80 28.69
C THR A 170 -37.71 -9.97 27.88
N THR A 171 -37.96 -9.08 26.92
CA THR A 171 -39.08 -9.24 25.96
C THR A 171 -38.58 -9.82 24.64
N ALA A 172 -39.20 -10.90 24.19
CA ALA A 172 -38.93 -11.51 22.88
C ALA A 172 -39.49 -10.65 21.74
N PRO A 173 -38.82 -10.58 20.57
CA PRO A 173 -39.34 -9.83 19.43
C PRO A 173 -40.49 -10.58 18.76
N GLY A 174 -41.66 -9.95 18.61
CA GLY A 174 -42.75 -10.44 17.75
C GLY A 174 -44.10 -10.78 18.39
N ALA A 175 -44.44 -10.28 19.58
CA ALA A 175 -45.81 -10.38 20.09
C ALA A 175 -46.64 -9.17 19.65
N SER A 176 -47.42 -9.33 18.57
CA SER A 176 -48.48 -8.38 18.19
C SER A 176 -49.51 -8.20 19.29
N ARG A 177 -49.96 -6.96 19.47
CA ARG A 177 -51.38 -6.63 19.56
C ARG A 177 -51.70 -5.58 18.52
#